data_AF-X1AWT4-F1
#
_entry.id   AF-X1AWT4-F1
#
_cell.length_a   1.000
_cell.length_b   1.000
_cell.length_c   1.000
_cell.angle_alpha   90.00
_cell.angle_beta   90.00
_cell.angle_gamma   90.00
#
_symmetry.space_group_name_H-M   'P 1'
#
loop_
_entity.id
_entity.type
_entity.pdbx_description
1 polymer ?
#
loop_
_entity_poly.entity_id
_entity_poly.type
_entity_poly.pdbx_seq_one_letter_code
_entity_poly.pdbx_strand_id
1 'polypeptide(L)' 'MAAEKRGETRSYQKSFSEVFSATTKALEDLKIVIASKNEKEGIINISTGFTIFSAGGEGVIEVKSVPDTNETTVAIGI' A
#
# COMPACT_ATOMS: atom_id res chain seq x y z
N MET A 1 9.74 21.83 -10.44
CA MET A 1 9.79 21.36 -9.04
C MET A 1 9.17 19.97 -9.04
N ALA A 2 9.98 18.93 -8.84
CA ALA A 2 9.45 17.57 -8.70
C ALA A 2 8.78 17.48 -7.33
N ALA A 3 7.49 17.13 -7.30
CA ALA A 3 6.83 16.79 -6.05
C ALA A 3 7.54 15.56 -5.48
N GLU A 4 8.21 15.72 -4.34
CA GLU A 4 8.78 14.62 -3.59
C GLU A 4 7.61 13.69 -3.23
N LYS A 5 7.56 12.49 -3.81
CA LYS A 5 6.50 11.50 -3.52
C LYS A 5 6.46 11.32 -2.00
N ARG A 6 5.30 11.55 -1.39
CA ARG A 6 5.14 11.36 0.06
C ARG A 6 5.20 9.85 0.33
N GLY A 7 6.37 9.39 0.73
CA GLY A 7 6.63 8.02 1.14
C GLY A 7 6.46 7.87 2.65
N GLU A 8 5.54 7.04 3.11
CA GLU A 8 5.48 6.61 4.52
C GLU A 8 5.83 5.13 4.62
N THR A 9 6.75 4.77 5.53
CA THR A 9 7.12 3.38 5.78
C THR A 9 6.88 3.05 7.25
N ARG A 10 6.16 1.96 7.51
CA ARG A 10 5.88 1.45 8.86
C ARG A 10 6.15 -0.05 8.95
N SER A 11 6.66 -0.49 10.09
CA SER A 11 6.92 -1.90 10.38
C SER A 11 5.94 -2.44 11.41
N TYR A 12 5.50 -3.69 11.22
CA TYR A 12 4.55 -4.39 12.08
C TYR A 12 5.11 -5.75 12.46
N GLN A 13 5.09 -6.11 13.74
CA GLN A 13 5.47 -7.45 14.22
C GLN A 13 4.37 -8.50 13.95
N LYS A 14 4.04 -8.70 12.67
CA LYS A 14 3.02 -9.62 12.17
C LYS A 14 3.50 -10.27 10.88
N SER A 15 2.97 -11.45 10.58
CA SER A 15 3.27 -12.18 9.34
C SER A 15 2.81 -11.42 8.10
N PHE A 16 3.57 -11.57 7.00
CA PHE A 16 3.28 -10.93 5.72
C PHE A 16 1.83 -11.08 5.26
N SER A 17 1.31 -12.31 5.25
CA SER A 17 -0.05 -12.60 4.78
C SER A 17 -1.11 -11.87 5.61
N GLU A 18 -0.87 -11.71 6.91
CA GLU A 18 -1.78 -11.00 7.81
C GLU A 18 -1.77 -9.50 7.51
N VAL A 19 -0.58 -8.91 7.37
CA VAL A 19 -0.43 -7.48 7.04
C VAL A 19 -0.95 -7.18 5.64
N PHE A 20 -0.68 -8.03 4.65
CA PHE A 20 -1.15 -7.88 3.27
C PHE A 20 -2.69 -7.95 3.20
N SER A 21 -3.29 -8.93 3.88
CA SER A 21 -4.74 -9.07 3.95
C SER A 21 -5.40 -7.91 4.69
N ALA A 22 -4.83 -7.49 5.82
CA ALA A 22 -5.33 -6.34 6.59
C ALA A 22 -5.22 -5.03 5.79
N THR A 23 -4.13 -4.84 5.06
CA THR A 23 -3.92 -3.67 4.19
C THR A 23 -4.96 -3.64 3.07
N THR A 24 -5.15 -4.76 2.37
CA THR A 24 -6.17 -4.89 1.32
C THR A 24 -7.56 -4.55 1.86
N LYS A 25 -7.94 -5.13 3.00
CA LYS A 25 -9.24 -4.90 3.64
C LYS A 25 -9.43 -3.44 4.07
N ALA A 26 -8.39 -2.80 4.60
CA ALA A 26 -8.45 -1.39 4.97
C ALA A 26 -8.66 -0.48 3.75
N LEU A 27 -8.03 -0.78 2.61
CA LEU A 27 -8.22 -0.02 1.37
C LEU A 27 -9.68 -0.15 0.87
N GLU A 28 -10.26 -1.35 0.92
CA GLU A 28 -11.66 -1.59 0.57
C GLU A 28 -12.62 -0.83 1.50
N ASP A 29 -12.37 -0.86 2.82
CA ASP A 29 -13.17 -0.15 3.83
C ASP A 29 -13.13 1.37 3.66
N LEU A 30 -11.94 1.90 3.33
CA LEU A 30 -11.72 3.32 3.01
C LEU A 30 -12.24 3.71 1.62
N LYS A 31 -12.83 2.78 0.86
CA LYS A 31 -13.30 2.96 -0.53
C LYS A 31 -12.20 3.43 -1.49
N ILE A 32 -10.96 3.07 -1.21
CA ILE A 32 -9.82 3.30 -2.10
C ILE A 32 -9.82 2.21 -3.16
N VAL A 33 -9.75 2.60 -4.43
CA VAL A 33 -9.78 1.65 -5.54
C VAL A 33 -8.43 0.94 -5.62
N ILE A 34 -8.44 -0.39 -5.54
CA ILE A 34 -7.26 -1.23 -5.82
C ILE A 34 -7.22 -1.47 -7.33
N ALA A 35 -6.24 -0.87 -8.01
CA ALA A 35 -6.05 -1.02 -9.45
C ALA A 35 -5.47 -2.40 -9.80
N SER A 36 -4.52 -2.89 -9.00
CA SER A 36 -3.98 -4.24 -9.09
C SER A 36 -3.27 -4.64 -7.80
N LYS A 37 -3.14 -5.95 -7.55
CA LYS A 37 -2.36 -6.48 -6.43
C LYS A 37 -1.55 -7.71 -6.86
N ASN A 38 -0.33 -7.81 -6.35
CA ASN A 38 0.58 -8.92 -6.54
C ASN A 38 1.08 -9.38 -5.17
N GLU A 39 0.48 -10.45 -4.66
CA GLU A 39 0.82 -10.99 -3.34
C GLU A 39 2.22 -11.61 -3.30
N LYS A 40 2.73 -12.16 -4.42
CA LYS A 40 4.07 -12.76 -4.46
C LYS A 40 5.17 -11.71 -4.29
N GLU A 41 4.96 -10.54 -4.89
CA GLU A 41 5.89 -9.42 -4.79
C GLU A 41 5.53 -8.45 -3.66
N GLY A 42 4.38 -8.63 -3.01
CA GLY A 42 3.88 -7.77 -1.95
C GLY A 42 3.44 -6.38 -2.43
N ILE A 43 3.08 -6.23 -3.69
CA ILE A 43 2.75 -4.93 -4.29
C ILE A 43 1.24 -4.76 -4.39
N ILE A 44 0.71 -3.62 -3.97
CA ILE A 44 -0.69 -3.23 -4.13
C ILE A 44 -0.71 -1.85 -4.80
N ASN A 45 -1.17 -1.79 -6.04
CA ASN A 45 -1.37 -0.54 -6.76
C ASN A 45 -2.78 -0.02 -6.46
N ILE A 46 -2.85 1.21 -6.00
CA ILE A 46 -4.10 1.89 -5.66
C ILE A 46 -4.30 3.10 -6.55
N SER A 47 -5.56 3.42 -6.81
CA SER A 47 -5.95 4.67 -7.43
C SER A 47 -6.70 5.49 -6.37
N THR A 48 -6.05 6.57 -5.93
CA THR A 48 -6.65 7.60 -5.07
C THR A 48 -7.47 8.55 -5.95
N GLY A 49 -8.62 8.06 -6.41
CA GLY A 49 -9.60 8.86 -7.15
C GLY A 49 -10.61 9.49 -6.20
N PHE A 50 -10.60 10.82 -6.05
CA PHE A 50 -11.80 11.55 -5.61
C PHE A 50 -12.41 12.29 -6.81
N THR A 51 -13.59 11.80 -7.22
CA THR A 51 -14.66 12.38 -8.05
C THR A 51 -14.44 13.67 -8.85
N ILE A 52 -14.76 13.60 -10.16
CA ILE A 52 -15.08 14.63 -11.20
C ILE A 52 -14.27 15.94 -11.33
N PHE A 53 -13.44 16.35 -10.37
CA PHE A 53 -12.71 17.64 -10.41
C PHE A 53 -11.22 17.57 -10.06
N SER A 54 -10.65 16.39 -9.85
CA SER A 54 -9.23 16.28 -9.49
C SER A 54 -8.60 15.09 -10.19
N ALA A 55 -7.40 15.31 -10.73
CA ALA A 55 -6.58 14.25 -11.28
C ALA A 55 -6.37 13.20 -10.18
N GLY A 56 -6.95 12.02 -10.37
CA GLY A 56 -6.75 10.90 -9.45
C GLY A 56 -5.26 10.59 -9.35
N GLY A 57 -4.76 10.43 -8.13
CA GLY A 57 -3.37 10.05 -7.90
C GLY A 57 -3.22 8.53 -7.95
N GLU A 58 -2.21 8.03 -8.65
CA GLU A 58 -1.81 6.63 -8.57
C GLU A 58 -0.86 6.45 -7.38
N GLY A 59 -1.16 5.50 -6.50
CA GLY A 59 -0.34 5.14 -5.36
C GLY A 59 0.12 3.69 -5.45
N VAL A 60 1.27 3.40 -4.86
CA VAL A 60 1.83 2.06 -4.73
C VAL A 60 2.05 1.77 -3.26
N ILE A 61 1.57 0.63 -2.80
CA ILE A 61 1.82 0.11 -1.47
C ILE A 61 2.67 -1.14 -1.61
N GLU A 62 3.86 -1.13 -1.04
CA GLU A 62 4.76 -2.28 -0.98
C GLU A 62 4.73 -2.87 0.43
N VAL A 63 4.45 -4.15 0.52
CA VAL A 63 4.49 -4.96 1.74
C VAL A 63 5.68 -5.90 1.61
N LYS A 64 6.62 -5.86 2.55
CA LYS A 64 7.82 -6.71 2.53
C LYS A 64 8.05 -7.33 3.90
N SER A 65 8.24 -8.65 3.94
CA SER A 65 8.79 -9.29 5.14
C SER A 65 10.24 -8.88 5.33
N VAL A 66 10.62 -8.58 6.55
CA VAL A 66 12.02 -8.41 6.91
C VAL A 66 12.58 -9.80 7.24
N PRO A 67 13.61 -10.28 6.52
CA PRO A 67 14.20 -11.59 6.81
C PRO A 67 14.74 -11.63 8.24
N ASP A 68 14.74 -12.82 8.84
CA ASP A 68 15.23 -13.08 10.21
C ASP A 68 14.44 -12.38 11.34
N THR A 69 13.30 -11.76 11.03
CA THR A 69 12.39 -11.15 12.00
C THR A 69 10.93 -11.50 11.69
N ASN A 70 10.06 -11.54 12.70
CA ASN A 70 8.61 -11.68 12.49
C ASN A 70 7.97 -10.32 12.10
N GLU A 71 8.71 -9.51 11.37
CA GLU A 71 8.34 -8.14 11.03
C GLU A 71 8.00 -8.01 9.55
N THR A 72 6.92 -7.29 9.28
CA THR A 72 6.50 -6.92 7.94
C THR A 72 6.45 -5.42 7.84
N THR A 73 7.11 -4.89 6.83
CA THR A 73 7.15 -3.46 6.54
C THR A 73 6.17 -3.12 5.44
N VAL A 74 5.45 -2.02 5.60
CA VAL A 74 4.52 -1.45 4.62
C VAL A 74 5.04 -0.08 4.24
N ALA A 75 5.37 0.09 2.96
CA ALA A 75 5.74 1.37 2.37
C ALA A 75 4.61 1.85 1.45
N ILE A 76 4.19 3.10 1.61
CA ILE A 76 3.13 3.74 0.81
C ILE A 76 3.79 4.88 0.05
N GLY A 77 3.71 4.87 -1.27
CA GLY A 77 4.12 5.98 -2.13
C GLY A 77 2.95 6.48 -2.97
N ILE A 78 2.69 7.79 -2.90
CA ILE A 78 1.68 8.50 -3.72
C ILE A 78 2.34 9.59 -4.56
#